data_AF-J1A0Z8-F1
#
_entry.id   AF-J1A0Z8-F1
#
_cell.length_a   1.000
_cell.length_b   1.000
_cell.length_c   1.000
_cell.angle_alpha   90.00
_cell.angle_beta   90.00
_cell.angle_gamma   90.00
#
_symmetry.space_group_name_H-M   'P 1'
#
loop_
_entity.id
_entity.type
_entity.pdbx_description
1 polymer ?
#
loop_
_entity_poly.entity_id
_entity_poly.type
_entity_poly.pdbx_seq_one_letter_code
_entity_poly.pdbx_strand_id
1 'polypeptide(L)'
;MNESVRIDWSKVIPQKISVRVDGHATSVSLEPPFLEILKDIARKKGQSLAFIITDIDSQRPQQVNLSASLRVYALQSILTQRL
;
A
#
# COMPACT_ATOMS: atom_id res chain seq x y z
N MET A 1 -9.90 -11.55 25.74
CA MET A 1 -10.51 -10.25 26.04
C MET A 1 -10.22 -9.33 24.88
N ASN A 2 -11.28 -8.93 24.15
CA ASN A 2 -11.21 -8.10 22.96
C ASN A 2 -10.54 -6.76 23.25
N GLU A 3 -9.31 -6.55 22.76
CA GLU A 3 -8.90 -5.21 22.37
C GLU A 3 -9.72 -4.84 21.14
N SER A 4 -10.85 -4.17 21.36
CA SER A 4 -11.61 -3.54 20.29
C SER A 4 -10.67 -2.57 19.58
N VAL A 5 -10.15 -2.99 18.41
CA VAL A 5 -9.36 -2.12 17.53
C VAL A 5 -10.20 -0.88 17.28
N ARG A 6 -9.85 0.25 17.91
CA ARG A 6 -10.53 1.52 17.67
C ARG A 6 -10.13 1.96 16.27
N ILE A 7 -11.08 1.90 15.34
CA ILE A 7 -10.90 2.43 14.00
C ILE A 7 -10.90 3.96 14.09
N ASP A 8 -9.80 4.57 13.67
CA ASP A 8 -9.76 6.01 13.42
C ASP A 8 -10.45 6.28 12.08
N TRP A 9 -11.72 6.67 12.15
CA TRP A 9 -12.54 6.96 10.97
C TRP A 9 -12.03 8.14 10.14
N SER A 10 -11.18 9.02 10.69
CA SER A 10 -10.56 10.09 9.89
C SER A 10 -9.57 9.55 8.86
N LYS A 11 -9.01 8.36 9.11
CA LYS A 11 -8.04 7.67 8.25
C LYS A 11 -8.67 6.79 7.17
N VAL A 12 -9.98 6.86 6.93
CA VAL A 12 -10.63 6.08 5.86
C VAL A 12 -10.70 6.83 4.53
N ILE A 13 -10.43 8.14 4.52
CA ILE A 13 -10.43 8.93 3.29
C ILE A 13 -9.11 8.68 2.53
N PRO A 14 -9.17 8.17 1.28
CA PRO A 14 -7.96 7.92 0.51
C PRO A 14 -7.23 9.21 0.15
N GLN A 15 -5.91 9.21 0.31
CA GLN A 15 -5.03 10.27 -0.17
C GLN A 15 -4.47 9.89 -1.54
N LYS A 16 -4.54 10.83 -2.48
CA LYS A 16 -3.92 10.67 -3.80
C LYS A 16 -2.42 10.89 -3.69
N ILE A 17 -1.64 9.94 -4.18
CA ILE A 17 -0.19 10.08 -4.39
C ILE A 17 0.11 9.88 -5.87
N SER A 18 1.05 10.66 -6.39
CA SER A 18 1.57 10.50 -7.74
C SER A 18 2.99 9.96 -7.65
N VAL A 19 3.23 8.84 -8.33
CA VAL A 19 4.53 8.20 -8.41
C VAL A 19 4.92 8.00 -9.86
N ARG A 20 6.22 7.99 -10.16
CA ARG A 20 6.70 7.69 -11.51
C ARG A 20 6.94 6.19 -11.60
N VAL A 21 6.16 5.52 -12.42
CA VAL A 21 6.26 4.09 -12.74
C VAL A 21 6.65 4.01 -14.23
N ASP A 22 7.74 3.31 -14.56
CA ASP A 22 8.22 3.14 -15.93
C ASP A 22 8.28 4.43 -16.78
N GLY A 23 8.68 5.53 -16.15
CA GLY A 23 8.80 6.85 -16.80
C GLY A 23 7.51 7.67 -16.86
N HIS A 24 6.35 7.08 -16.59
CA HIS A 24 5.05 7.74 -16.59
C HIS A 24 4.55 8.03 -15.17
N ALA A 25 3.80 9.12 -15.01
CA ALA A 25 3.19 9.46 -13.73
C ALA A 25 1.93 8.61 -13.50
N THR A 26 1.98 7.73 -12.51
CA THR A 26 0.86 6.92 -12.06
C THR A 26 0.30 7.50 -10.76
N SER A 27 -1.00 7.80 -10.77
CA SER A 27 -1.71 8.25 -9.58
C SER A 27 -2.44 7.10 -8.90
N VAL A 28 -2.23 6.92 -7.60
CA VAL A 28 -2.97 5.96 -6.76
C VAL A 28 -3.60 6.67 -5.58
N SER A 29 -4.73 6.16 -5.11
CA SER A 29 -5.44 6.70 -3.94
C SER A 29 -5.52 5.63 -2.86
N LEU A 30 -4.86 5.88 -1.73
CA LEU A 30 -4.73 4.94 -0.62
C LEU A 30 -5.11 5.58 0.70
N GLU A 31 -5.80 4.82 1.55
CA GLU A 31 -6.05 5.22 2.93
C GLU A 31 -4.72 5.32 3.69
N PRO A 32 -4.56 6.32 4.58
CA PRO A 32 -3.36 6.52 5.37
C PRO A 32 -2.75 5.25 5.99
N PRO A 33 -3.52 4.31 6.59
CA PRO A 33 -2.94 3.13 7.21
C PRO A 33 -2.23 2.22 6.22
N PHE A 34 -2.77 2.04 5.00
CA PHE A 34 -2.11 1.27 3.96
C PHE A 34 -0.83 1.97 3.49
N LEU A 35 -0.88 3.29 3.34
CA LEU A 35 0.30 4.07 2.95
C LEU A 35 1.43 3.97 3.99
N GLU A 36 1.09 4.03 5.29
CA GLU A 36 2.04 3.84 6.38
C GLU A 36 2.68 2.45 6.34
N ILE A 37 1.88 1.39 6.17
CA ILE A 37 2.37 0.01 6.04
C ILE A 37 3.32 -0.12 4.84
N LEU A 38 2.97 0.43 3.67
CA LEU A 38 3.84 0.38 2.48
C LEU A 38 5.16 1.12 2.70
N LYS A 39 5.15 2.27 3.39
CA LYS A 39 6.37 3.00 3.76
C LYS A 39 7.24 2.18 4.71
N ASP A 40 6.66 1.48 5.67
CA ASP A 40 7.41 0.62 6.58
C ASP A 40 7.99 -0.60 5.87
N ILE A 41 7.26 -1.22 4.94
CA ILE A 41 7.80 -2.29 4.07
C ILE A 41 8.99 -1.77 3.27
N ALA A 42 8.85 -0.59 2.64
CA ALA A 42 9.92 0.03 1.86
C ALA A 42 11.17 0.26 2.72
N ARG A 43 10.99 0.83 3.93
CA ARG A 43 12.08 1.04 4.90
C ARG A 43 12.76 -0.28 5.28
N LYS A 44 11.98 -1.32 5.61
CA LYS A 44 12.51 -2.66 5.98
C LYS A 44 13.29 -3.31 4.83
N LYS A 45 12.90 -3.06 3.58
CA LYS A 45 13.58 -3.58 2.37
C LYS A 45 14.73 -2.71 1.88
N GLY A 46 14.98 -1.54 2.47
CA GLY A 46 15.94 -0.56 1.96
C GLY A 46 15.56 -0.01 0.58
N GLN A 47 14.27 0.01 0.24
CA GLN A 47 13.74 0.44 -1.04
C GLN A 47 12.91 1.73 -0.89
N SER A 48 12.67 2.43 -2.00
CA SER A 48 11.75 3.57 -2.01
C SER A 48 10.29 3.11 -2.08
N LEU A 49 9.36 3.94 -1.60
CA LEU A 49 7.92 3.67 -1.79
C LEU A 49 7.55 3.57 -3.27
N ALA A 50 8.17 4.40 -4.13
CA ALA A 50 7.97 4.35 -5.57
C ALA A 50 8.39 2.98 -6.14
N PHE A 51 9.52 2.43 -5.68
CA PHE A 51 9.96 1.10 -6.07
C PHE A 51 8.92 0.02 -5.70
N ILE A 52 8.39 0.05 -4.46
CA ILE A 52 7.35 -0.90 -4.04
C ILE A 52 6.10 -0.77 -4.94
N ILE A 53 5.69 0.45 -5.28
CA ILE A 53 4.52 0.66 -6.12
C ILE A 53 4.76 0.15 -7.55
N THR A 54 5.91 0.48 -8.15
CA THR A 54 6.32 -0.01 -9.47
C THR A 54 6.40 -1.54 -9.51
N ASP A 55 7.00 -2.16 -8.50
CA ASP A 55 7.14 -3.61 -8.41
C ASP A 55 5.78 -4.30 -8.42
N ILE A 56 4.83 -3.81 -7.61
CA ILE A 56 3.46 -4.34 -7.57
C ILE A 56 2.68 -4.03 -8.86
N ASP A 57 2.88 -2.86 -9.47
CA ASP A 57 2.26 -2.53 -10.75
C ASP A 57 2.71 -3.44 -11.89
N SER A 58 3.98 -3.88 -11.86
CA SER A 58 4.55 -4.80 -12.85
C SER A 58 4.06 -6.24 -12.72
N GLN A 59 3.67 -6.67 -11.52
CA GLN A 59 3.29 -8.06 -11.22
C GLN A 59 1.77 -8.28 -11.15
N ARG A 60 0.97 -7.23 -10.93
CA ARG A 60 -0.49 -7.38 -10.82
C ARG A 60 -1.12 -7.82 -12.16
N PRO A 61 -2.24 -8.55 -12.13
CA PRO A 61 -3.02 -8.76 -13.35
C PRO A 61 -3.50 -7.43 -13.93
N GLN A 62 -3.44 -7.27 -15.25
CA GLN A 62 -3.74 -5.99 -15.92
C GLN A 62 -5.15 -5.47 -15.59
N GLN A 63 -6.14 -6.37 -15.50
CA GLN A 63 -7.52 -6.06 -15.12
C GLN A 63 -7.74 -5.67 -13.64
N VAL A 64 -6.72 -5.77 -12.77
CA VAL A 64 -6.84 -5.42 -11.35
C VAL A 64 -6.28 -4.02 -11.10
N ASN A 65 -7.04 -3.18 -10.40
CA ASN A 65 -6.62 -1.83 -10.06
C ASN A 65 -5.36 -1.81 -9.16
N LEU A 66 -4.40 -0.92 -9.45
CA LEU A 66 -3.18 -0.79 -8.67
C LEU A 66 -3.44 -0.43 -7.20
N SER A 67 -4.38 0.48 -6.92
CA SER A 67 -4.72 0.84 -5.53
C SER A 67 -5.32 -0.34 -4.77
N ALA A 68 -6.15 -1.17 -5.40
CA ALA A 68 -6.65 -2.40 -4.79
C ALA A 68 -5.52 -3.40 -4.51
N SER A 69 -4.61 -3.58 -5.47
CA SER A 69 -3.45 -4.45 -5.34
C SER A 69 -2.54 -4.03 -4.17
N LEU A 70 -2.28 -2.73 -4.03
CA LEU A 70 -1.47 -2.16 -2.95
C LEU A 70 -2.11 -2.36 -1.56
N ARG A 71 -3.44 -2.20 -1.45
CA ARG A 71 -4.16 -2.48 -0.19
C ARG A 71 -4.01 -3.93 0.25
N VAL A 72 -4.21 -4.86 -0.68
CA VAL A 72 -4.10 -6.31 -0.41
C VAL A 72 -2.66 -6.68 -0.05
N TYR A 73 -1.66 -6.15 -0.77
CA TYR A 73 -0.26 -6.37 -0.47
C TYR A 73 0.11 -5.89 0.95
N ALA A 74 -0.30 -4.67 1.31
CA ALA A 74 -0.10 -4.13 2.66
C ALA A 74 -0.78 -5.01 3.73
N LEU A 75 -2.04 -5.41 3.53
CA LEU A 75 -2.75 -6.30 4.45
C LEU A 75 -2.01 -7.64 4.62
N GLN A 76 -1.63 -8.29 3.52
CA GLN A 76 -0.94 -9.58 3.54
C GLN A 76 0.39 -9.49 4.30
N SER A 77 1.13 -8.38 4.14
CA SER A 77 2.39 -8.17 4.86
C SER A 77 2.22 -8.22 6.38
N ILE A 78 1.09 -7.70 6.90
CA ILE A 78 0.78 -7.69 8.33
C ILE A 78 0.28 -9.07 8.77
N LEU A 79 -0.57 -9.72 7.97
CA LEU A 79 -1.07 -11.06 8.28
C LEU A 79 0.07 -12.08 8.35
N THR A 80 1.04 -12.02 7.44
CA THR A 80 2.22 -12.90 7.45
C THR A 80 3.13 -12.66 8.67
N GLN A 81 3.18 -11.45 9.22
CA GLN A 81 3.97 -11.15 10.44
C GLN A 81 3.32 -11.67 11.73
N ARG A 82 2.05 -12.10 11.69
CA ARG A 82 1.32 -12.62 12.85
C ARG A 82 1.41 -14.14 12.99
N LEU A 83 1.94 -14.81 11.96
CA LEU A 83 2.24 -16.25 11.94
C LEU A 83 3.70 -16.44 12.32
#